data_AF-A0A100Y091-F1
#
_entry.id   AF-A0A100Y091-F1
#
_cell.length_a   1.000
_cell.length_b   1.000
_cell.length_c   1.000
_cell.angle_alpha   90.00
_cell.angle_beta   90.00
_cell.angle_gamma   90.00
#
_symmetry.space_group_name_H-M   'P 1'
#
loop_
_entity.id
_entity.type
_entity.pdbx_description
1 polymer ?
#
loop_
_entity_poly.entity_id
_entity_poly.type
_entity_poly.pdbx_seq_one_letter_code
_entity_poly.pdbx_strand_id
1 'polypeptide(L)'
;MNQRQPQTHTTAAAELRAEIEKIVAYIRREYENHSEDEPYYPILMQGGPAEAHQHLGYLHGRAMALLDHDIKGAIKQRRLLLERARRLGYRDDSSKTFPPADTAETSSRKRPAPREVHFPPVANGIDYLYSVVEHLTVQPEPQPRNLKYAVLHLYAATEVLLKARLGKEHRTLIWAEPQKATSSSQQARSCGAEEALDRLRDVLDIEVDAESRQAIGKLGKTRNQLQHDGLTQAAPAIEAQAAEVLDFLLAFIHQHLERDVDADLGRQLEVIKEKVGEIKTYVRKRTERLSRTLPPGATVQCPDCDRWTLVVGSDASVTCHFCDFTEDAERAALRYAETILGLSKYLSVSQGEEEPVRPCAGCPDIAMVAGAVTLDEHRAAAVTSVHKREAKEPDEGGGSLFAPAQTYDVQPIRYLCFSCASAFSSAELDTCSYCGSPLQRGRTRCVPGVRARNLPLFLIRPRP
;
A
#
# COMPACT_ATOMS: atom_id res chain seq x y z
N MET A 1 -36.10 8.44 -51.88
CA MET A 1 -36.15 8.12 -50.42
C MET A 1 -34.83 8.56 -49.81
N ASN A 2 -34.89 9.49 -48.85
CA ASN A 2 -33.78 10.29 -48.33
C ASN A 2 -32.64 9.45 -47.71
N GLN A 3 -31.45 9.54 -48.29
CA GLN A 3 -30.19 9.09 -47.67
C GLN A 3 -29.67 10.22 -46.77
N ARG A 4 -29.65 9.99 -45.45
CA ARG A 4 -28.92 10.83 -44.50
C ARG A 4 -27.48 10.30 -44.37
N GLN A 5 -26.52 11.14 -44.71
CA GLN A 5 -25.07 10.89 -44.64
C GLN A 5 -24.55 10.82 -43.18
N PRO A 6 -23.42 10.12 -42.93
CA PRO A 6 -22.79 9.99 -41.62
C PRO A 6 -21.88 11.19 -41.34
N GLN A 7 -22.44 12.34 -40.95
CA GLN A 7 -21.65 13.53 -40.59
C GLN A 7 -21.32 13.65 -39.09
N THR A 8 -21.72 12.69 -38.25
CA THR A 8 -21.73 12.86 -36.78
C THR A 8 -20.53 12.27 -36.02
N HIS A 9 -19.73 11.39 -36.64
CA HIS A 9 -18.55 10.78 -35.98
C HIS A 9 -17.29 11.65 -36.08
N THR A 10 -17.15 12.40 -37.17
CA THR A 10 -16.04 13.34 -37.38
C THR A 10 -16.18 14.61 -36.55
N THR A 11 -17.42 15.01 -36.24
CA THR A 11 -17.73 16.21 -35.45
C THR A 11 -17.38 16.02 -33.97
N ALA A 12 -17.75 14.90 -33.34
CA ALA A 12 -17.46 14.68 -31.92
C ALA A 12 -15.95 14.56 -31.61
N ALA A 13 -15.18 13.93 -32.50
CA ALA A 13 -13.72 13.85 -32.37
C ALA A 13 -13.05 15.21 -32.64
N ALA A 14 -13.57 15.99 -33.58
CA ALA A 14 -13.09 17.35 -33.85
C ALA A 14 -13.42 18.32 -32.69
N GLU A 15 -14.59 18.19 -32.08
CA GLU A 15 -15.01 18.97 -30.90
C GLU A 15 -14.13 18.68 -29.69
N LEU A 16 -13.84 17.40 -29.40
CA LEU A 16 -12.94 17.04 -28.30
C LEU A 16 -11.51 17.56 -28.52
N ARG A 17 -11.02 17.51 -29.78
CA ARG A 17 -9.69 18.00 -30.12
C ARG A 17 -9.60 19.52 -30.01
N ALA A 18 -10.63 20.23 -30.45
CA ALA A 18 -10.73 21.68 -30.29
C ALA A 18 -10.75 22.10 -28.82
N GLU A 19 -11.40 21.32 -27.95
CA GLU A 19 -11.47 21.65 -26.51
C GLU A 19 -10.15 21.37 -25.78
N ILE A 20 -9.44 20.31 -26.17
CA ILE A 20 -8.07 20.07 -25.69
C ILE A 20 -7.13 21.20 -26.13
N GLU A 21 -7.22 21.66 -27.38
CA GLU A 21 -6.41 22.76 -27.88
C GLU A 21 -6.69 24.08 -27.16
N LYS A 22 -7.95 24.37 -26.78
CA LYS A 22 -8.28 25.53 -25.93
C LYS A 22 -7.66 25.44 -24.55
N ILE A 23 -7.67 24.27 -23.92
CA ILE A 23 -7.06 24.06 -22.59
C ILE A 23 -5.54 24.24 -22.67
N VAL A 24 -4.90 23.66 -23.69
CA VAL A 24 -3.45 23.81 -23.91
C VAL A 24 -3.08 25.26 -24.21
N ALA A 25 -3.88 25.97 -25.01
CA ALA A 25 -3.66 27.40 -25.28
C ALA A 25 -3.86 28.27 -24.03
N TYR A 26 -4.83 27.95 -23.18
CA TYR A 26 -5.03 28.64 -21.90
C TYR A 26 -3.83 28.43 -20.96
N ILE A 27 -3.37 27.18 -20.79
CA ILE A 27 -2.20 26.87 -19.96
C ILE A 27 -0.95 27.57 -20.49
N ARG A 28 -0.74 27.54 -21.82
CA ARG A 28 0.39 28.22 -22.46
C ARG A 28 0.32 29.73 -22.25
N ARG A 29 -0.86 30.35 -22.39
CA ARG A 29 -1.08 31.78 -22.17
C ARG A 29 -0.85 32.18 -20.71
N GLU A 30 -1.31 31.39 -19.74
CA GLU A 30 -1.02 31.64 -18.31
C GLU A 30 0.47 31.51 -18.01
N TYR A 31 1.16 30.56 -18.64
CA TYR A 31 2.60 30.38 -18.50
C TYR A 31 3.39 31.53 -19.14
N GLU A 32 3.02 31.96 -20.34
CA GLU A 32 3.65 33.06 -21.09
C GLU A 32 3.36 34.43 -20.43
N ASN A 33 2.13 34.66 -19.95
CA ASN A 33 1.77 35.87 -19.19
C ASN A 33 2.48 35.95 -17.82
N HIS A 34 3.00 34.84 -17.30
CA HIS A 34 3.81 34.79 -16.09
C HIS A 34 5.32 34.76 -16.37
N SER A 35 5.73 34.75 -17.64
CA SER A 35 7.12 34.56 -18.05
C SER A 35 7.82 35.85 -18.50
N GLU A 36 7.12 36.85 -19.08
CA GLU A 36 7.88 37.89 -19.81
C GLU A 36 7.62 39.39 -19.52
N ASP A 37 6.55 39.88 -18.87
CA ASP A 37 6.46 41.34 -18.61
C ASP A 37 5.63 41.77 -17.35
N GLU A 38 6.37 42.23 -16.31
CA GLU A 38 6.05 43.14 -15.17
C GLU A 38 4.93 42.84 -14.12
N PRO A 39 4.97 43.40 -12.87
CA PRO A 39 6.08 43.64 -11.95
C PRO A 39 5.72 43.08 -10.54
N TYR A 40 6.10 41.85 -10.21
CA TYR A 40 5.92 41.30 -8.85
C TYR A 40 7.06 41.72 -7.92
N TYR A 41 7.30 43.02 -7.82
CA TYR A 41 8.32 43.61 -6.95
C TYR A 41 7.79 44.49 -5.78
N PRO A 42 6.52 44.93 -5.71
CA PRO A 42 6.04 45.67 -4.54
C PRO A 42 5.44 44.83 -3.40
N ILE A 43 4.95 43.60 -3.64
CA ILE A 43 4.36 42.76 -2.56
C ILE A 43 5.46 42.06 -1.73
N LEU A 44 6.66 41.91 -2.30
CA LEU A 44 7.83 41.29 -1.65
C LEU A 44 8.58 42.21 -0.66
N MET A 45 8.23 43.50 -0.57
CA MET A 45 8.90 44.45 0.34
C MET A 45 8.13 44.70 1.65
N GLN A 46 6.91 44.14 1.80
CA GLN A 46 6.14 44.28 3.04
C GLN A 46 5.79 42.95 3.71
N GLY A 47 5.93 41.83 3.00
CA GLY A 47 5.86 40.48 3.55
C GLY A 47 7.15 39.72 3.31
N GLY A 48 7.68 39.06 4.33
CA GLY A 48 8.97 38.37 4.27
C GLY A 48 8.98 37.22 3.25
N PRO A 49 10.17 36.69 2.88
CA PRO A 49 10.30 35.62 1.88
C PRO A 49 9.45 34.37 2.18
N ALA A 50 9.10 34.13 3.44
CA ALA A 50 8.18 33.07 3.85
C ALA A 50 6.75 33.24 3.29
N GLU A 51 6.21 34.45 3.24
CA GLU A 51 4.83 34.71 2.81
C GLU A 51 4.68 34.62 1.29
N ALA A 52 5.70 35.06 0.54
CA ALA A 52 5.74 34.88 -0.91
C ALA A 52 5.86 33.42 -1.33
N HIS A 53 6.61 32.61 -0.58
CA HIS A 53 6.74 31.17 -0.82
C HIS A 53 5.48 30.39 -0.43
N GLN A 54 4.80 30.78 0.65
CA GLN A 54 3.51 30.21 1.03
C GLN A 54 2.44 30.49 -0.04
N HIS A 55 2.49 31.68 -0.64
CA HIS A 55 1.57 32.07 -1.71
C HIS A 55 1.85 31.30 -3.02
N LEU A 56 3.11 31.02 -3.36
CA LEU A 56 3.48 30.19 -4.52
C LEU A 56 3.11 28.71 -4.32
N GLY A 57 3.33 28.16 -3.12
CA GLY A 57 2.90 26.80 -2.78
C GLY A 57 1.37 26.63 -2.83
N TYR A 58 0.63 27.64 -2.37
CA TYR A 58 -0.83 27.67 -2.47
C TYR A 58 -1.31 27.74 -3.94
N LEU A 59 -0.70 28.57 -4.78
CA LEU A 59 -1.04 28.68 -6.20
C LEU A 59 -0.73 27.39 -6.97
N HIS A 60 0.40 26.74 -6.69
CA HIS A 60 0.76 25.45 -7.28
C HIS A 60 -0.22 24.34 -6.87
N GLY A 61 -0.56 24.24 -5.57
CA GLY A 61 -1.55 23.29 -5.08
C GLY A 61 -2.93 23.50 -5.70
N ARG A 62 -3.34 24.77 -5.91
CA ARG A 62 -4.63 25.11 -6.53
C ARG A 62 -4.65 24.82 -8.03
N ALA A 63 -3.54 25.03 -8.73
CA ALA A 63 -3.39 24.67 -10.15
C ALA A 63 -3.46 23.15 -10.35
N MET A 64 -2.80 22.36 -9.50
CA MET A 64 -2.85 20.89 -9.54
C MET A 64 -4.25 20.36 -9.21
N ALA A 65 -4.96 20.97 -8.26
CA ALA A 65 -6.34 20.59 -7.92
C ALA A 65 -7.34 20.90 -9.05
N LEU A 66 -7.16 22.02 -9.77
CA LEU A 66 -7.98 22.35 -10.94
C LEU A 66 -7.72 21.41 -12.12
N LEU A 67 -6.45 21.07 -12.38
CA LEU A 67 -6.08 20.08 -13.40
C LEU A 67 -6.66 18.69 -13.08
N ASP A 68 -6.60 18.25 -11.83
CA ASP A 68 -7.17 16.96 -11.40
C ASP A 68 -8.70 16.95 -11.49
N HIS A 69 -9.37 18.06 -11.13
CA HIS A 69 -10.82 18.22 -11.28
C HIS A 69 -11.26 18.15 -12.75
N ASP A 70 -10.53 18.82 -13.65
CA ASP A 70 -10.88 18.87 -15.08
C ASP A 70 -10.53 17.56 -15.80
N ILE A 71 -9.45 16.88 -15.43
CA ILE A 71 -9.10 15.53 -15.93
C ILE A 71 -10.17 14.52 -15.48
N LYS A 72 -10.58 14.55 -14.21
CA LYS A 72 -11.67 13.69 -13.70
C LYS A 72 -13.00 14.01 -14.39
N GLY A 73 -13.27 15.28 -14.67
CA GLY A 73 -14.42 15.74 -15.46
C GLY A 73 -14.43 15.19 -16.88
N ALA A 74 -13.29 15.28 -17.59
CA ALA A 74 -13.12 14.80 -18.95
C ALA A 74 -13.24 13.26 -19.04
N ILE A 75 -12.67 12.53 -18.07
CA ILE A 75 -12.80 11.06 -17.99
C ILE A 75 -14.26 10.66 -17.75
N LYS A 76 -14.97 11.38 -16.88
CA LYS A 76 -16.39 11.14 -16.60
C LYS A 76 -17.27 11.42 -17.82
N GLN A 77 -17.04 12.52 -18.54
CA GLN A 77 -17.76 12.82 -19.78
C GLN A 77 -17.47 11.80 -20.88
N ARG A 78 -16.22 11.37 -21.06
CA ARG A 78 -15.86 10.32 -22.03
C ARG A 78 -16.57 9.00 -21.72
N ARG A 79 -16.67 8.62 -20.44
CA ARG A 79 -17.41 7.42 -20.01
C ARG A 79 -18.90 7.51 -20.34
N LEU A 80 -19.53 8.65 -20.07
CA LEU A 80 -20.93 8.92 -20.40
C LEU A 80 -21.19 8.89 -21.91
N LEU A 81 -20.28 9.45 -22.71
CA LEU A 81 -20.38 9.42 -24.17
C LEU A 81 -20.24 7.99 -24.72
N LEU A 82 -19.31 7.20 -24.18
CA LEU A 82 -19.14 5.79 -24.55
C LEU A 82 -20.35 4.93 -24.16
N GLU A 83 -20.94 5.16 -22.98
CA GLU A 83 -22.17 4.49 -22.56
C GLU A 83 -23.37 4.88 -23.43
N ARG A 84 -23.50 6.15 -23.79
CA ARG A 84 -24.54 6.64 -24.70
C ARG A 84 -24.38 6.04 -26.10
N ALA A 85 -23.15 5.95 -26.61
CA ALA A 85 -22.85 5.32 -27.89
C ALA A 85 -23.21 3.81 -27.89
N ARG A 86 -22.91 3.09 -26.80
CA ARG A 86 -23.29 1.67 -26.64
C ARG A 86 -24.80 1.47 -26.60
N ARG A 87 -25.55 2.33 -25.90
CA ARG A 87 -27.03 2.28 -25.87
C ARG A 87 -27.66 2.55 -27.23
N LEU A 88 -26.99 3.31 -28.09
CA LEU A 88 -27.40 3.59 -29.47
C LEU A 88 -26.90 2.54 -30.47
N GLY A 89 -26.28 1.44 -30.01
CA GLY A 89 -25.87 0.31 -30.85
C GLY A 89 -24.55 0.49 -31.61
N TYR A 90 -23.76 1.52 -31.31
CA TYR A 90 -22.46 1.72 -31.94
C TYR A 90 -21.40 0.74 -31.37
N ARG A 91 -20.78 -0.06 -32.26
CA ARG A 91 -19.59 -0.88 -31.95
C ARG A 91 -18.33 -0.14 -32.40
N ASP A 92 -17.32 -0.17 -31.55
CA ASP A 92 -15.97 0.37 -31.81
C ASP A 92 -15.29 -0.51 -32.87
N ASP A 93 -15.10 0.02 -34.08
CA ASP A 93 -14.45 -0.66 -35.21
C ASP A 93 -13.25 0.19 -35.65
N SER A 94 -12.29 0.38 -34.74
CA SER A 94 -11.04 1.13 -34.94
C SER A 94 -9.95 0.27 -35.61
N SER A 95 -10.32 -0.58 -36.57
CA SER A 95 -9.38 -1.23 -37.48
C SER A 95 -9.95 -1.29 -38.89
N LYS A 96 -9.75 -0.24 -39.70
CA LYS A 96 -9.90 -0.28 -41.17
C LYS A 96 -9.11 0.86 -41.82
N THR A 97 -7.89 0.54 -42.22
CA THR A 97 -7.24 1.14 -43.40
C THR A 97 -7.75 0.41 -44.64
N PHE A 98 -8.27 1.13 -45.64
CA PHE A 98 -8.53 0.63 -46.99
C PHE A 98 -7.78 1.50 -48.00
N PRO A 99 -6.98 0.93 -48.90
CA PRO A 99 -6.84 1.39 -50.27
C PRO A 99 -7.85 0.67 -51.19
N PRO A 100 -8.11 1.19 -52.40
CA PRO A 100 -9.35 0.97 -53.12
C PRO A 100 -9.40 -0.38 -53.85
N ALA A 101 -10.64 -0.78 -54.13
CA ALA A 101 -11.02 -1.99 -54.83
C ALA A 101 -10.47 -2.02 -56.27
N ASP A 102 -9.91 -3.17 -56.67
CA ASP A 102 -10.33 -3.79 -57.93
C ASP A 102 -9.99 -5.28 -57.99
N THR A 103 -10.82 -5.96 -58.78
CA THR A 103 -10.78 -7.38 -59.20
C THR A 103 -11.31 -8.42 -58.22
N ALA A 104 -12.44 -8.98 -58.63
CA ALA A 104 -13.11 -10.13 -58.05
C ALA A 104 -12.26 -11.39 -58.27
N GLU A 105 -11.70 -11.91 -57.19
CA GLU A 105 -11.37 -13.33 -57.09
C GLU A 105 -12.06 -13.90 -55.86
N THR A 106 -12.77 -15.00 -56.11
CA THR A 106 -13.42 -15.89 -55.15
C THR A 106 -12.38 -16.51 -54.20
N SER A 107 -11.84 -15.68 -53.30
CA SER A 107 -11.02 -16.12 -52.19
C SER A 107 -11.95 -16.75 -51.16
N SER A 108 -11.91 -18.08 -51.07
CA SER A 108 -12.47 -18.81 -49.93
C SER A 108 -11.91 -18.18 -48.65
N ARG A 109 -12.74 -17.40 -47.94
CA ARG A 109 -12.34 -16.76 -46.68
C ARG A 109 -12.01 -17.89 -45.70
N LYS A 110 -10.72 -18.21 -45.56
CA LYS A 110 -10.22 -19.08 -44.48
C LYS A 110 -10.75 -18.50 -43.18
N ARG A 111 -11.64 -19.25 -42.53
CA ARG A 111 -12.14 -18.93 -41.19
C ARG A 111 -10.92 -18.68 -40.30
N PRO A 112 -10.81 -17.51 -39.63
CA PRO A 112 -9.67 -17.25 -38.77
C PRO A 112 -9.55 -18.39 -37.76
N ALA A 113 -8.34 -18.92 -37.60
CA ALA A 113 -8.08 -20.00 -36.66
C ALA A 113 -8.60 -19.59 -35.27
N PRO A 114 -9.18 -20.52 -34.49
CA PRO A 114 -9.65 -20.21 -33.15
C PRO A 114 -8.54 -19.51 -32.35
N ARG A 115 -8.87 -18.41 -31.69
CA ARG A 115 -7.95 -17.78 -30.74
C ARG A 115 -7.74 -18.74 -29.59
N GLU A 116 -6.54 -19.31 -29.49
CA GLU A 116 -6.14 -20.11 -28.33
C GLU A 116 -5.90 -19.17 -27.14
N VAL A 117 -6.50 -19.50 -26.00
CA VAL A 117 -6.36 -18.77 -24.74
C VAL A 117 -5.65 -19.66 -23.73
N HIS A 118 -4.66 -19.10 -23.04
CA HIS A 118 -3.83 -19.84 -22.08
C HIS A 118 -3.97 -19.20 -20.69
N PHE A 119 -4.38 -20.01 -19.70
CA PHE A 119 -4.60 -19.57 -18.32
C PHE A 119 -3.73 -20.42 -17.37
N PRO A 120 -2.46 -20.04 -17.16
CA PRO A 120 -1.58 -20.73 -16.20
C PRO A 120 -2.22 -20.76 -14.80
N PRO A 121 -2.04 -21.83 -14.00
CA PRO A 121 -2.67 -21.94 -12.69
C PRO A 121 -2.36 -20.78 -11.74
N VAL A 122 -1.10 -20.33 -11.64
CA VAL A 122 -0.73 -19.20 -10.76
C VAL A 122 -1.40 -17.91 -11.21
N ALA A 123 -1.33 -17.60 -12.50
CA ALA A 123 -2.00 -16.43 -13.08
C ALA A 123 -3.52 -16.46 -12.84
N ASN A 124 -4.16 -17.61 -13.02
CA ASN A 124 -5.59 -17.78 -12.79
C ASN A 124 -5.96 -17.65 -11.29
N GLY A 125 -5.11 -18.15 -10.39
CA GLY A 125 -5.29 -17.98 -8.94
C GLY A 125 -5.20 -16.52 -8.51
N ILE A 126 -4.25 -15.76 -9.06
CA ILE A 126 -4.08 -14.33 -8.82
C ILE A 126 -5.26 -13.52 -9.41
N ASP A 127 -5.74 -13.87 -10.60
CA ASP A 127 -6.93 -13.25 -11.20
C ASP A 127 -8.18 -13.45 -10.34
N TYR A 128 -8.38 -14.66 -9.77
CA TYR A 128 -9.46 -14.86 -8.81
C TYR A 128 -9.29 -13.98 -7.56
N LEU A 129 -8.08 -13.83 -7.02
CA LEU A 129 -7.84 -12.92 -5.89
C LEU A 129 -8.15 -11.47 -6.25
N TYR A 130 -7.76 -11.02 -7.45
CA TYR A 130 -8.12 -9.70 -7.96
C TYR A 130 -9.64 -9.51 -7.99
N SER A 131 -10.39 -10.50 -8.47
CA SER A 131 -11.85 -10.46 -8.45
C SER A 131 -12.44 -10.46 -7.03
N VAL A 132 -11.85 -11.18 -6.08
CA VAL A 132 -12.29 -11.18 -4.68
C VAL A 132 -12.19 -9.77 -4.11
N VAL A 133 -11.05 -9.10 -4.27
CA VAL A 133 -10.87 -7.76 -3.71
C VAL A 133 -11.79 -6.75 -4.38
N GLU A 134 -12.04 -6.85 -5.70
CA GLU A 134 -13.03 -6.01 -6.38
C GLU A 134 -14.45 -6.18 -5.81
N HIS A 135 -14.81 -7.37 -5.36
CA HIS A 135 -16.10 -7.59 -4.73
C HIS A 135 -16.14 -7.08 -3.29
N LEU A 136 -15.06 -7.21 -2.52
CA LEU A 136 -15.00 -6.83 -1.11
C LEU A 136 -14.77 -5.33 -0.88
N THR A 137 -14.28 -4.58 -1.86
CA THR A 137 -14.01 -3.14 -1.72
C THR A 137 -15.07 -2.24 -2.35
N VAL A 138 -16.22 -2.80 -2.78
CA VAL A 138 -17.33 -2.00 -3.31
C VAL A 138 -17.88 -1.06 -2.24
N GLN A 139 -18.01 0.22 -2.62
CA GLN A 139 -18.56 1.28 -1.78
C GLN A 139 -20.08 1.44 -1.96
N PRO A 140 -20.85 1.83 -0.92
CA PRO A 140 -20.40 2.09 0.46
C PRO A 140 -20.09 0.82 1.27
N GLU A 141 -20.65 -0.32 0.87
CA GLU A 141 -20.35 -1.63 1.44
C GLU A 141 -20.70 -2.76 0.45
N PRO A 142 -20.07 -3.95 0.58
CA PRO A 142 -20.36 -5.10 -0.28
C PRO A 142 -21.81 -5.59 -0.14
N GLN A 143 -22.52 -5.65 -1.27
CA GLN A 143 -23.89 -6.16 -1.31
C GLN A 143 -23.91 -7.70 -1.31
N PRO A 144 -25.06 -8.36 -1.04
CA PRO A 144 -25.13 -9.83 -1.01
C PRO A 144 -24.59 -10.53 -2.27
N ARG A 145 -24.77 -9.91 -3.44
CA ARG A 145 -24.20 -10.40 -4.69
C ARG A 145 -22.67 -10.40 -4.66
N ASN A 146 -22.06 -9.33 -4.16
CA ASN A 146 -20.61 -9.19 -4.04
C ASN A 146 -20.05 -10.26 -3.09
N LEU A 147 -20.65 -10.40 -1.91
CA LEU A 147 -20.22 -11.39 -0.91
C LEU A 147 -20.30 -12.83 -1.46
N LYS A 148 -21.36 -13.15 -2.20
CA LYS A 148 -21.48 -14.45 -2.88
C LYS A 148 -20.32 -14.72 -3.83
N TYR A 149 -20.00 -13.77 -4.72
CA TYR A 149 -18.93 -13.97 -5.69
C TYR A 149 -17.54 -13.90 -5.04
N ALA A 150 -17.35 -13.09 -4.01
CA ALA A 150 -16.14 -13.08 -3.20
C ALA A 150 -15.86 -14.47 -2.60
N VAL A 151 -16.86 -15.12 -1.98
CA VAL A 151 -16.69 -16.50 -1.44
C VAL A 151 -16.38 -17.52 -2.54
N LEU A 152 -17.11 -17.46 -3.66
CA LEU A 152 -16.90 -18.39 -4.79
C LEU A 152 -15.49 -18.25 -5.38
N HIS A 153 -15.06 -17.03 -5.67
CA HIS A 153 -13.75 -16.77 -6.26
C HIS A 153 -12.62 -17.01 -5.26
N LEU A 154 -12.81 -16.70 -3.98
CA LEU A 154 -11.79 -16.95 -2.96
C LEU A 154 -11.55 -18.45 -2.75
N TYR A 155 -12.61 -19.26 -2.76
CA TYR A 155 -12.45 -20.71 -2.70
C TYR A 155 -11.76 -21.26 -3.95
N ALA A 156 -12.11 -20.75 -5.14
CA ALA A 156 -11.44 -21.12 -6.38
C ALA A 156 -9.94 -20.73 -6.37
N ALA A 157 -9.61 -19.51 -5.93
CA ALA A 157 -8.23 -19.06 -5.74
C ALA A 157 -7.47 -19.99 -4.79
N THR A 158 -8.08 -20.34 -3.64
CA THR A 158 -7.50 -21.25 -2.66
C THR A 158 -7.14 -22.59 -3.29
N GLU A 159 -8.11 -23.23 -3.96
CA GLU A 159 -7.90 -24.54 -4.56
C GLU A 159 -6.83 -24.49 -5.68
N VAL A 160 -6.89 -23.47 -6.54
CA VAL A 160 -5.98 -23.33 -7.68
C VAL A 160 -4.54 -23.07 -7.22
N LEU A 161 -4.32 -22.19 -6.24
CA LEU A 161 -2.98 -21.83 -5.77
C LEU A 161 -2.31 -22.97 -5.01
N LEU A 162 -3.05 -23.67 -4.13
CA LEU A 162 -2.52 -24.86 -3.44
C LEU A 162 -2.13 -25.95 -4.44
N LYS A 163 -2.98 -26.20 -5.44
CA LYS A 163 -2.69 -27.15 -6.53
C LYS A 163 -1.53 -26.72 -7.41
N ALA A 164 -1.38 -25.41 -7.67
CA ALA A 164 -0.25 -24.90 -8.44
C ALA A 164 1.06 -25.30 -7.76
N ARG A 165 1.18 -25.11 -6.43
CA ARG A 165 2.37 -25.53 -5.69
C ARG A 165 2.62 -27.04 -5.77
N LEU A 166 1.59 -27.87 -5.64
CA LEU A 166 1.70 -29.33 -5.80
C LEU A 166 2.13 -29.73 -7.22
N GLY A 167 1.57 -29.07 -8.24
CA GLY A 167 1.87 -29.33 -9.64
C GLY A 167 3.32 -29.07 -10.02
N LYS A 168 3.97 -28.12 -9.33
CA LYS A 168 5.41 -27.85 -9.50
C LYS A 168 6.28 -28.98 -9.01
N GLU A 169 5.83 -29.71 -7.99
CA GLU A 169 6.53 -30.90 -7.50
C GLU A 169 6.31 -32.06 -8.47
N HIS A 170 5.05 -32.43 -8.66
CA HIS A 170 4.70 -33.45 -9.62
C HIS A 170 3.23 -33.34 -10.02
N ARG A 171 2.96 -33.39 -11.33
CA ARG A 171 1.60 -33.20 -11.88
C ARG A 171 0.57 -34.17 -11.28
N THR A 172 0.97 -35.38 -10.90
CA THR A 172 0.02 -36.37 -10.36
C THR A 172 -0.56 -35.99 -9.00
N LEU A 173 0.12 -35.12 -8.25
CA LEU A 173 -0.33 -34.63 -6.95
C LEU A 173 -1.53 -33.69 -7.05
N ILE A 174 -1.95 -33.29 -8.25
CA ILE A 174 -3.16 -32.50 -8.45
C ILE A 174 -4.41 -33.39 -8.55
N TRP A 175 -4.27 -34.69 -8.87
CA TRP A 175 -5.40 -35.58 -9.10
C TRP A 175 -5.96 -36.16 -7.80
N ALA A 176 -7.27 -36.36 -7.70
CA ALA A 176 -7.89 -36.96 -6.51
C ALA A 176 -7.28 -38.33 -6.18
N GLU A 177 -6.93 -39.10 -7.20
CA GLU A 177 -6.26 -40.41 -7.06
C GLU A 177 -4.91 -40.42 -7.81
N PRO A 178 -3.80 -39.96 -7.18
CA PRO A 178 -2.50 -39.83 -7.82
C PRO A 178 -1.98 -41.15 -8.43
N GLN A 179 -2.27 -42.27 -7.79
CA GLN A 179 -1.89 -43.62 -8.20
C GLN A 179 -2.58 -44.10 -9.49
N LYS A 180 -3.71 -43.49 -9.86
CA LYS A 180 -4.46 -43.82 -11.09
C LYS A 180 -4.16 -42.84 -12.23
N ALA A 181 -3.27 -41.88 -12.02
CA ALA A 181 -2.97 -40.85 -12.99
C ALA A 181 -2.11 -41.41 -14.14
N THR A 182 -2.71 -41.60 -15.31
CA THR A 182 -2.00 -41.94 -16.55
C THR A 182 -1.58 -40.69 -17.31
N SER A 183 -0.63 -40.80 -18.25
CA SER A 183 -0.16 -39.68 -19.08
C SER A 183 -1.28 -39.00 -19.92
N SER A 184 -2.42 -39.66 -20.09
CA SER A 184 -3.59 -39.16 -20.83
C SER A 184 -4.71 -38.58 -19.93
N SER A 185 -4.44 -38.32 -18.64
CA SER A 185 -5.45 -38.01 -17.61
C SER A 185 -6.11 -36.62 -17.71
N GLN A 186 -6.40 -36.11 -18.92
CA GLN A 186 -7.12 -34.85 -19.13
C GLN A 186 -8.54 -34.84 -18.53
N GLN A 187 -9.09 -36.00 -18.15
CA GLN A 187 -10.43 -36.16 -17.54
C GLN A 187 -10.41 -36.63 -16.08
N ALA A 188 -9.23 -36.72 -15.44
CA ALA A 188 -9.18 -37.13 -14.04
C ALA A 188 -9.73 -36.05 -13.11
N ARG A 189 -10.54 -36.47 -12.13
CA ARG A 189 -10.99 -35.58 -11.04
C ARG A 189 -9.77 -35.02 -10.32
N SER A 190 -9.71 -33.70 -10.14
CA SER A 190 -8.66 -33.07 -9.34
C SER A 190 -9.01 -33.14 -7.85
N CYS A 191 -7.99 -33.05 -6.99
CA CYS A 191 -8.15 -33.07 -5.54
C CYS A 191 -8.91 -31.85 -5.01
N GLY A 192 -9.49 -31.92 -3.81
CA GLY A 192 -10.07 -30.73 -3.15
C GLY A 192 -9.01 -29.87 -2.43
N ALA A 193 -9.41 -28.72 -1.87
CA ALA A 193 -8.52 -27.89 -1.07
C ALA A 193 -7.96 -28.61 0.18
N GLU A 194 -8.80 -29.35 0.92
CA GLU A 194 -8.35 -30.12 2.11
C GLU A 194 -7.33 -31.21 1.73
N GLU A 195 -7.60 -31.97 0.67
CA GLU A 195 -6.67 -32.99 0.16
C GLU A 195 -5.36 -32.35 -0.33
N ALA A 196 -5.43 -31.15 -0.91
CA ALA A 196 -4.24 -30.40 -1.30
C ALA A 196 -3.41 -29.96 -0.08
N LEU A 197 -4.06 -29.49 0.99
CA LEU A 197 -3.40 -29.16 2.26
C LEU A 197 -2.75 -30.39 2.91
N ASP A 198 -3.42 -31.54 2.90
CA ASP A 198 -2.85 -32.80 3.42
C ASP A 198 -1.59 -33.16 2.63
N ARG A 199 -1.60 -33.05 1.30
CA ARG A 199 -0.44 -33.36 0.45
C ARG A 199 0.70 -32.36 0.59
N LEU A 200 0.39 -31.08 0.76
CA LEU A 200 1.41 -30.06 1.02
C LEU A 200 2.20 -30.41 2.30
N ARG A 201 1.51 -30.85 3.36
CA ARG A 201 2.16 -31.36 4.57
C ARG A 201 2.90 -32.69 4.31
N ASP A 202 2.19 -33.70 3.84
CA ASP A 202 2.69 -35.09 3.84
C ASP A 202 3.78 -35.36 2.80
N VAL A 203 3.79 -34.62 1.69
CA VAL A 203 4.71 -34.84 0.56
C VAL A 203 5.78 -33.75 0.47
N LEU A 204 5.40 -32.51 0.75
CA LEU A 204 6.26 -31.33 0.55
C LEU A 204 6.78 -30.71 1.84
N ASP A 205 6.37 -31.22 3.00
CA ASP A 205 6.72 -30.67 4.32
C ASP A 205 6.36 -29.17 4.46
N ILE A 206 5.30 -28.74 3.76
CA ILE A 206 4.75 -27.38 3.86
C ILE A 206 3.59 -27.44 4.85
N GLU A 207 3.90 -27.08 6.11
CA GLU A 207 2.89 -26.97 7.15
C GLU A 207 2.04 -25.70 7.00
N VAL A 208 0.72 -25.88 7.03
CA VAL A 208 -0.25 -24.78 7.14
C VAL A 208 -0.80 -24.80 8.56
N ASP A 209 -0.75 -23.64 9.22
CA ASP A 209 -1.20 -23.52 10.60
C ASP A 209 -2.68 -23.90 10.78
N ALA A 210 -3.01 -24.35 11.99
CA ALA A 210 -4.34 -24.87 12.29
C ALA A 210 -5.46 -23.82 12.10
N GLU A 211 -5.17 -22.54 12.33
CA GLU A 211 -6.15 -21.45 12.15
C GLU A 211 -6.46 -21.27 10.66
N SER A 212 -5.42 -21.18 9.81
CA SER A 212 -5.54 -21.07 8.35
C SER A 212 -6.26 -22.27 7.74
N ARG A 213 -5.91 -23.51 8.14
CA ARG A 213 -6.63 -24.72 7.68
C ARG A 213 -8.10 -24.66 8.08
N GLN A 214 -8.41 -24.29 9.32
CA GLN A 214 -9.80 -24.17 9.77
C GLN A 214 -10.57 -23.10 8.98
N ALA A 215 -9.94 -21.96 8.68
CA ALA A 215 -10.53 -20.89 7.88
C ALA A 215 -10.88 -21.36 6.46
N ILE A 216 -9.96 -22.09 5.81
CA ILE A 216 -10.17 -22.70 4.48
C ILE A 216 -11.31 -23.72 4.52
N GLY A 217 -11.33 -24.61 5.52
CA GLY A 217 -12.38 -25.61 5.68
C GLY A 217 -13.75 -24.98 5.91
N LYS A 218 -13.82 -23.93 6.73
CA LYS A 218 -15.04 -23.11 6.90
C LYS A 218 -15.45 -22.49 5.56
N LEU A 219 -14.51 -21.95 4.78
CA LEU A 219 -14.81 -21.29 3.49
C LEU A 219 -15.43 -22.29 2.51
N GLY A 220 -14.91 -23.52 2.47
CA GLY A 220 -15.49 -24.60 1.69
C GLY A 220 -16.94 -24.92 2.08
N LYS A 221 -17.24 -24.95 3.39
CA LYS A 221 -18.62 -25.14 3.88
C LYS A 221 -19.54 -24.00 3.47
N THR A 222 -19.11 -22.73 3.66
CA THR A 222 -19.87 -21.55 3.23
C THR A 222 -20.13 -21.58 1.72
N ARG A 223 -19.12 -21.95 0.93
CA ARG A 223 -19.22 -22.09 -0.53
C ARG A 223 -20.23 -23.16 -0.92
N ASN A 224 -20.21 -24.32 -0.27
CA ASN A 224 -21.16 -25.41 -0.54
C ASN A 224 -22.60 -24.99 -0.21
N GLN A 225 -22.81 -24.34 0.93
CA GLN A 225 -24.11 -23.80 1.32
C GLN A 225 -24.64 -22.78 0.30
N LEU A 226 -23.79 -21.88 -0.19
CA LEU A 226 -24.17 -20.92 -1.23
C LEU A 226 -24.61 -21.57 -2.55
N GLN A 227 -24.04 -22.72 -2.89
CA GLN A 227 -24.32 -23.41 -4.16
C GLN A 227 -25.50 -24.39 -4.07
N HIS A 228 -25.72 -25.01 -2.90
CA HIS A 228 -26.63 -26.16 -2.79
C HIS A 228 -27.79 -25.95 -1.82
N ASP A 229 -27.59 -25.26 -0.70
CA ASP A 229 -28.53 -25.31 0.44
C ASP A 229 -29.23 -23.97 0.71
N GLY A 230 -28.66 -22.87 0.21
CA GLY A 230 -29.01 -21.51 0.63
C GLY A 230 -28.25 -21.10 1.89
N LEU A 231 -27.59 -19.94 1.83
CA LEU A 231 -26.82 -19.39 2.94
C LEU A 231 -27.61 -18.28 3.65
N THR A 232 -27.73 -18.37 4.98
CA THR A 232 -28.18 -17.25 5.82
C THR A 232 -27.12 -16.95 6.87
N GLN A 233 -26.33 -15.91 6.64
CA GLN A 233 -25.29 -15.41 7.54
C GLN A 233 -25.21 -13.89 7.45
N ALA A 234 -24.73 -13.24 8.53
CA ALA A 234 -24.49 -11.80 8.52
C ALA A 234 -23.29 -11.46 7.61
N ALA A 235 -23.38 -10.39 6.83
CA ALA A 235 -22.32 -9.92 5.94
C ALA A 235 -20.94 -9.80 6.63
N PRO A 236 -20.83 -9.21 7.85
CA PRO A 236 -19.54 -9.13 8.55
C PRO A 236 -18.90 -10.49 8.84
N ALA A 237 -19.69 -11.56 9.02
CA ALA A 237 -19.16 -12.90 9.24
C ALA A 237 -18.49 -13.46 7.98
N ILE A 238 -19.12 -13.23 6.81
CA ILE A 238 -18.58 -13.63 5.51
C ILE A 238 -17.30 -12.85 5.21
N GLU A 239 -17.30 -11.54 5.43
CA GLU A 239 -16.11 -10.70 5.27
C GLU A 239 -14.97 -11.11 6.20
N ALA A 240 -15.28 -11.40 7.46
CA ALA A 240 -14.30 -11.85 8.44
C ALA A 240 -13.66 -13.20 8.06
N GLN A 241 -14.46 -14.11 7.50
CA GLN A 241 -13.98 -15.38 6.97
C GLN A 241 -13.14 -15.20 5.71
N ALA A 242 -13.58 -14.33 4.79
CA ALA A 242 -12.84 -14.02 3.57
C ALA A 242 -11.47 -13.38 3.88
N ALA A 243 -11.43 -12.48 4.86
CA ALA A 243 -10.22 -11.84 5.33
C ALA A 243 -9.16 -12.85 5.82
N GLU A 244 -9.56 -13.87 6.61
CA GLU A 244 -8.64 -14.90 7.10
C GLU A 244 -7.99 -15.68 5.95
N VAL A 245 -8.80 -16.10 4.97
CA VAL A 245 -8.28 -16.89 3.84
C VAL A 245 -7.46 -16.02 2.88
N LEU A 246 -7.83 -14.75 2.66
CA LEU A 246 -7.01 -13.81 1.90
C LEU A 246 -5.62 -13.62 2.51
N ASP A 247 -5.56 -13.46 3.83
CA ASP A 247 -4.32 -13.26 4.59
C ASP A 247 -3.40 -14.47 4.46
N PHE A 248 -3.97 -15.67 4.53
CA PHE A 248 -3.26 -16.92 4.23
C PHE A 248 -2.75 -16.96 2.78
N LEU A 249 -3.59 -16.69 1.78
CA LEU A 249 -3.20 -16.84 0.38
C LEU A 249 -2.12 -15.85 -0.06
N LEU A 250 -2.15 -14.62 0.43
CA LEU A 250 -1.10 -13.64 0.15
C LEU A 250 0.24 -14.09 0.74
N ALA A 251 0.25 -14.62 1.97
CA ALA A 251 1.44 -15.20 2.57
C ALA A 251 1.92 -16.45 1.81
N PHE A 252 1.00 -17.34 1.43
CA PHE A 252 1.31 -18.57 0.69
C PHE A 252 1.92 -18.28 -0.68
N ILE A 253 1.40 -17.29 -1.41
CA ILE A 253 1.97 -16.86 -2.70
C ILE A 253 3.40 -16.39 -2.51
N HIS A 254 3.63 -15.49 -1.56
CA HIS A 254 4.97 -14.95 -1.29
C HIS A 254 5.96 -16.06 -0.90
N GLN A 255 5.56 -16.98 -0.02
CA GLN A 255 6.47 -18.02 0.49
C GLN A 255 6.72 -19.18 -0.47
N HIS A 256 5.74 -19.54 -1.31
CA HIS A 256 5.78 -20.79 -2.06
C HIS A 256 5.60 -20.66 -3.58
N LEU A 257 5.19 -19.48 -4.07
CA LEU A 257 4.90 -19.25 -5.49
C LEU A 257 5.60 -18.01 -6.07
N GLU A 258 6.39 -17.26 -5.30
CA GLU A 258 7.04 -16.01 -5.74
C GLU A 258 7.85 -16.18 -7.04
N ARG A 259 8.53 -17.32 -7.22
CA ARG A 259 9.29 -17.61 -8.45
C ARG A 259 8.44 -17.78 -9.71
N ASP A 260 7.13 -17.98 -9.58
CA ASP A 260 6.17 -18.07 -10.70
C ASP A 260 5.44 -16.76 -10.97
N VAL A 261 5.65 -15.76 -10.12
CA VAL A 261 5.09 -14.43 -10.27
C VAL A 261 6.04 -13.64 -11.16
N ASP A 262 5.70 -13.54 -12.44
CA ASP A 262 6.41 -12.65 -13.35
C ASP A 262 6.11 -11.16 -13.04
N ALA A 263 6.75 -10.25 -13.77
CA ALA A 263 6.59 -8.82 -13.53
C ALA A 263 5.14 -8.33 -13.71
N ASP A 264 4.34 -8.98 -14.56
CA ASP A 264 2.96 -8.56 -14.84
C ASP A 264 2.03 -9.03 -13.72
N LEU A 265 2.18 -10.28 -13.27
CA LEU A 265 1.51 -10.82 -12.10
C LEU A 265 1.93 -10.08 -10.82
N GLY A 266 3.20 -9.69 -10.72
CA GLY A 266 3.71 -8.87 -9.62
C GLY A 266 2.95 -7.55 -9.51
N ARG A 267 2.75 -6.84 -10.64
CA ARG A 267 1.94 -5.61 -10.65
C ARG A 267 0.48 -5.86 -10.26
N GLN A 268 -0.11 -6.98 -10.67
CA GLN A 268 -1.47 -7.34 -10.23
C GLN A 268 -1.55 -7.62 -8.72
N LEU A 269 -0.55 -8.31 -8.17
CA LEU A 269 -0.46 -8.55 -6.73
C LEU A 269 -0.30 -7.25 -5.94
N GLU A 270 0.45 -6.28 -6.43
CA GLU A 270 0.54 -4.97 -5.78
C GLU A 270 -0.82 -4.25 -5.74
N VAL A 271 -1.59 -4.30 -6.83
CA VAL A 271 -2.98 -3.78 -6.82
C VAL A 271 -3.88 -4.55 -5.86
N ILE A 272 -3.70 -5.87 -5.75
CA ILE A 272 -4.44 -6.69 -4.76
C ILE A 272 -4.07 -6.25 -3.34
N LYS A 273 -2.78 -6.10 -3.02
CA LYS A 273 -2.30 -5.66 -1.70
C LYS A 273 -2.85 -4.29 -1.33
N GLU A 274 -2.85 -3.34 -2.27
CA GLU A 274 -3.44 -2.01 -2.08
C GLU A 274 -4.92 -2.12 -1.71
N LYS A 275 -5.73 -2.82 -2.53
CA LYS A 275 -7.17 -3.00 -2.29
C LYS A 275 -7.48 -3.74 -0.99
N VAL A 276 -6.66 -4.72 -0.64
CA VAL A 276 -6.79 -5.45 0.63
C VAL A 276 -6.61 -4.53 1.83
N GLY A 277 -5.77 -3.49 1.70
CA GLY A 277 -5.63 -2.40 2.68
C GLY A 277 -6.91 -1.61 2.94
N GLU A 278 -7.88 -1.62 2.02
CA GLU A 278 -9.18 -0.97 2.17
C GLU A 278 -10.19 -1.82 2.96
N ILE A 279 -9.95 -3.14 3.06
CA ILE A 279 -10.85 -4.08 3.74
C ILE A 279 -10.61 -4.00 5.26
N LYS A 280 -11.40 -3.18 5.96
CA LYS A 280 -11.27 -2.92 7.41
C LYS A 280 -11.12 -4.19 8.25
N THR A 281 -11.92 -5.21 7.98
CA THR A 281 -11.88 -6.48 8.72
C THR A 281 -10.58 -7.25 8.50
N TYR A 282 -10.04 -7.22 7.28
CA TYR A 282 -8.72 -7.78 6.97
C TYR A 282 -7.62 -7.03 7.72
N VAL A 283 -7.60 -5.70 7.59
CA VAL A 283 -6.58 -4.86 8.23
C VAL A 283 -6.54 -5.12 9.73
N ARG A 284 -7.71 -5.14 10.37
CA ARG A 284 -7.85 -5.40 11.80
C ARG A 284 -7.28 -6.78 12.17
N LYS A 285 -7.76 -7.85 11.52
CA LYS A 285 -7.34 -9.23 11.85
C LYS A 285 -5.85 -9.47 11.61
N ARG A 286 -5.32 -9.02 10.47
CA ARG A 286 -3.89 -9.18 10.16
C ARG A 286 -3.03 -8.40 11.15
N THR A 287 -3.42 -7.17 11.50
CA THR A 287 -2.72 -6.38 12.54
C THR A 287 -2.76 -7.06 13.90
N GLU A 288 -3.94 -7.56 14.34
CA GLU A 288 -4.08 -8.31 15.59
C GLU A 288 -3.15 -9.53 15.64
N ARG A 289 -3.13 -10.33 14.57
CA ARG A 289 -2.28 -11.52 14.46
C ARG A 289 -0.79 -11.16 14.51
N LEU A 290 -0.35 -10.24 13.66
CA LEU A 290 1.05 -9.80 13.60
C LEU A 290 1.51 -9.27 14.95
N SER A 291 0.68 -8.46 15.61
CA SER A 291 1.03 -7.83 16.89
C SER A 291 1.30 -8.81 18.06
N ARG A 292 1.00 -10.10 17.90
CA ARG A 292 1.34 -11.17 18.86
C ARG A 292 2.71 -11.80 18.59
N THR A 293 3.22 -11.66 17.36
CA THR A 293 4.44 -12.30 16.89
C THR A 293 5.62 -11.33 16.74
N LEU A 294 5.35 -10.03 16.64
CA LEU A 294 6.37 -9.02 16.43
C LEU A 294 7.18 -8.74 17.71
N PRO A 295 8.47 -8.41 17.59
CA PRO A 295 9.35 -8.18 18.72
C PRO A 295 8.91 -6.94 19.53
N PRO A 296 8.71 -7.07 20.85
CA PRO A 296 8.43 -5.93 21.70
C PRO A 296 9.64 -4.99 21.75
N GLY A 297 9.40 -3.68 21.91
CA GLY A 297 10.43 -2.64 21.97
C GLY A 297 11.15 -2.34 20.66
N ALA A 298 10.96 -3.14 19.61
CA ALA A 298 11.56 -2.97 18.29
C ALA A 298 10.53 -2.80 17.17
N THR A 299 9.24 -2.72 17.51
CA THR A 299 8.16 -2.52 16.54
C THR A 299 7.64 -1.09 16.61
N VAL A 300 7.61 -0.39 15.48
CA VAL A 300 7.12 1.00 15.35
C VAL A 300 5.99 1.10 14.32
N GLN A 301 5.36 2.28 14.24
CA GLN A 301 4.40 2.59 13.18
C GLN A 301 5.10 2.68 11.82
N CYS A 302 4.57 1.98 10.81
CA CYS A 302 5.07 2.01 9.45
C CYS A 302 4.70 3.34 8.77
N PRO A 303 5.64 4.09 8.17
CA PRO A 303 5.36 5.32 7.44
C PRO A 303 4.67 5.09 6.09
N ASP A 304 4.55 3.83 5.64
CA ASP A 304 3.97 3.48 4.35
C ASP A 304 2.49 3.08 4.46
N CYS A 305 2.12 2.35 5.52
CA CYS A 305 0.77 1.83 5.71
C CYS A 305 0.09 2.23 7.04
N ASP A 306 0.75 3.08 7.84
CA ASP A 306 0.29 3.57 9.14
C ASP A 306 -0.05 2.49 10.18
N ARG A 307 0.45 1.26 10.01
CA ARG A 307 0.23 0.16 10.96
C ARG A 307 1.45 -0.05 11.85
N TRP A 308 1.22 -0.46 13.09
CA TRP A 308 2.27 -0.76 14.08
C TRP A 308 2.91 -2.13 13.81
N THR A 309 3.61 -2.23 12.69
CA THR A 309 4.11 -3.50 12.14
C THR A 309 5.48 -3.38 11.49
N LEU A 310 6.14 -2.22 11.59
CA LEU A 310 7.50 -2.01 11.10
C LEU A 310 8.49 -2.45 12.19
N VAL A 311 9.31 -3.46 11.89
CA VAL A 311 10.34 -3.95 12.80
C VAL A 311 11.67 -3.28 12.47
N VAL A 312 12.28 -2.69 13.48
CA VAL A 312 13.62 -2.09 13.44
C VAL A 312 14.65 -3.00 14.09
N GLY A 313 15.94 -2.76 13.87
CA GLY A 313 17.00 -3.54 14.55
C GLY A 313 17.58 -4.72 13.76
N SER A 314 17.22 -4.89 12.48
CA SER A 314 17.60 -6.05 11.66
C SER A 314 18.88 -5.86 10.83
N ASP A 315 19.88 -5.14 11.39
CA ASP A 315 21.27 -4.93 10.93
C ASP A 315 21.51 -4.40 9.49
N ALA A 316 20.55 -4.49 8.56
CA ALA A 316 20.71 -4.14 7.15
C ALA A 316 19.48 -3.42 6.55
N SER A 317 18.28 -3.83 6.93
CA SER A 317 17.02 -3.22 6.46
C SER A 317 15.96 -3.33 7.53
N VAL A 318 15.01 -2.40 7.55
CA VAL A 318 13.79 -2.51 8.34
C VAL A 318 12.68 -3.05 7.45
N THR A 319 11.78 -3.85 8.01
CA THR A 319 10.69 -4.46 7.25
C THR A 319 9.36 -4.32 7.96
N CYS A 320 8.35 -3.86 7.22
CA CYS A 320 6.97 -3.86 7.66
C CYS A 320 6.34 -5.22 7.39
N HIS A 321 5.93 -5.92 8.43
CA HIS A 321 5.29 -7.23 8.30
C HIS A 321 3.83 -7.14 7.82
N PHE A 322 3.28 -5.93 7.64
CA PHE A 322 1.93 -5.74 7.11
C PHE A 322 1.92 -5.51 5.60
N CYS A 323 2.62 -4.48 5.12
CA CYS A 323 2.63 -4.06 3.70
C CYS A 323 3.91 -4.45 2.94
N ASP A 324 4.81 -5.20 3.56
CA ASP A 324 6.10 -5.64 3.00
C ASP A 324 7.08 -4.50 2.67
N PHE A 325 6.77 -3.25 3.08
CA PHE A 325 7.69 -2.11 2.98
C PHE A 325 9.05 -2.50 3.57
N THR A 326 10.10 -2.40 2.76
CA THR A 326 11.48 -2.73 3.15
C THR A 326 12.41 -1.63 2.67
N GLU A 327 13.24 -1.13 3.58
CA GLU A 327 14.15 -0.01 3.30
C GLU A 327 15.36 -0.07 4.24
N ASP A 328 16.46 0.60 3.90
CA ASP A 328 17.59 0.75 4.81
C ASP A 328 17.20 1.59 6.04
N ALA A 329 17.88 1.34 7.17
CA ALA A 329 17.51 1.93 8.45
C ALA A 329 17.59 3.47 8.48
N GLU A 330 18.54 4.08 7.77
CA GLU A 330 18.69 5.54 7.70
C GLU A 330 17.54 6.17 6.92
N ARG A 331 17.21 5.65 5.73
CA ARG A 331 16.07 6.13 4.94
C ARG A 331 14.74 5.89 5.63
N ALA A 332 14.56 4.74 6.27
CA ALA A 332 13.34 4.47 7.02
C ALA A 332 13.18 5.39 8.23
N ALA A 333 14.27 5.71 8.94
CA ALA A 333 14.26 6.70 10.02
C ALA A 333 13.85 8.09 9.51
N LEU A 334 14.36 8.51 8.34
CA LEU A 334 13.98 9.78 7.71
C LEU A 334 12.49 9.80 7.32
N ARG A 335 12.00 8.77 6.64
CA ARG A 335 10.58 8.65 6.28
C ARG A 335 9.68 8.60 7.51
N TYR A 336 10.08 7.90 8.56
CA TYR A 336 9.32 7.88 9.81
C TYR A 336 9.24 9.27 10.42
N ALA A 337 10.36 9.99 10.52
CA ALA A 337 10.35 11.34 11.07
C ALA A 337 9.46 12.29 10.24
N GLU A 338 9.52 12.20 8.91
CA GLU A 338 8.72 13.03 8.02
C GLU A 338 7.22 12.68 8.06
N THR A 339 6.88 11.40 7.90
CA THR A 339 5.48 10.97 7.72
C THR A 339 4.75 10.77 9.05
N ILE A 340 5.41 10.18 10.05
CA ILE A 340 4.78 9.87 11.34
C ILE A 340 4.91 11.03 12.32
N LEU A 341 6.08 11.68 12.39
CA LEU A 341 6.32 12.79 13.31
C LEU A 341 6.07 14.18 12.70
N GLY A 342 5.89 14.27 11.38
CA GLY A 342 5.71 15.57 10.69
C GLY A 342 6.97 16.43 10.64
N LEU A 343 8.15 15.84 10.86
CA LEU A 343 9.42 16.55 10.92
C LEU A 343 10.13 16.53 9.56
N SER A 344 10.16 17.67 8.88
CA SER A 344 10.86 17.79 7.59
C SER A 344 12.33 18.14 7.78
N LYS A 345 13.23 17.33 7.21
CA LYS A 345 14.67 17.61 7.20
C LYS A 345 14.99 19.00 6.60
N TYR A 346 14.30 19.37 5.53
CA TYR A 346 14.52 20.66 4.86
C TYR A 346 14.11 21.84 5.75
N LEU A 347 12.95 21.74 6.43
CA LEU A 347 12.49 22.77 7.34
C LEU A 347 13.40 22.91 8.55
N SER A 348 13.81 21.78 9.16
CA SER A 348 14.69 21.83 10.32
C SER A 348 16.02 22.52 10.00
N VAL A 349 16.65 22.18 8.87
CA VAL A 349 17.92 22.80 8.46
C VAL A 349 17.76 24.28 8.12
N SER A 350 16.68 24.68 7.45
CA SER A 350 16.44 26.07 7.05
C SER A 350 16.05 26.99 8.22
N GLN A 351 15.49 26.43 9.29
CA GLN A 351 15.10 27.16 10.50
C GLN A 351 16.17 27.11 11.60
N GLY A 352 17.29 26.43 11.35
CA GLY A 352 18.36 26.24 12.34
C GLY A 352 18.00 25.28 13.47
N GLU A 353 16.96 24.45 13.27
CA GLU A 353 16.58 23.38 14.18
C GLU A 353 17.45 22.13 13.98
N GLU A 354 17.42 21.23 14.95
CA GLU A 354 18.21 20.00 14.90
C GLU A 354 17.67 19.03 13.82
N GLU A 355 18.58 18.33 13.13
CA GLU A 355 18.17 17.30 12.16
C GLU A 355 17.29 16.22 12.82
N PRO A 356 16.21 15.77 12.13
CA PRO A 356 15.26 14.81 12.69
C PRO A 356 15.85 13.41 12.91
N VAL A 357 16.91 13.08 12.18
CA VAL A 357 17.64 11.81 12.27
C VAL A 357 19.10 12.09 12.65
N ARG A 358 19.62 11.34 13.62
CA ARG A 358 20.94 11.57 14.23
C ARG A 358 21.80 10.31 14.21
N PRO A 359 23.13 10.45 14.39
CA PRO A 359 24.00 9.32 14.69
C PRO A 359 23.52 8.60 15.94
N CYS A 360 23.49 7.27 15.91
CA CYS A 360 23.15 6.46 17.06
C CYS A 360 24.28 6.50 18.11
N ALA A 361 23.91 6.51 19.39
CA ALA A 361 24.87 6.37 20.48
C ALA A 361 25.36 4.92 20.68
N GLY A 362 24.59 3.93 20.20
CA GLY A 362 24.86 2.50 20.37
C GLY A 362 25.48 1.80 19.15
N CYS A 363 25.29 2.33 17.94
CA CYS A 363 25.81 1.75 16.69
C CYS A 363 26.38 2.85 15.77
N PRO A 364 27.12 2.51 14.69
CA PRO A 364 27.75 3.51 13.83
C PRO A 364 26.78 4.23 12.87
N ASP A 365 25.50 3.85 12.83
CA ASP A 365 24.54 4.32 11.82
C ASP A 365 23.87 5.64 12.19
N ILE A 366 23.45 6.38 11.16
CA ILE A 366 22.68 7.63 11.28
C ILE A 366 21.20 7.29 11.14
N ALA A 367 20.66 6.59 12.13
CA ALA A 367 19.30 6.06 12.09
C ALA A 367 18.54 6.30 13.40
N MET A 368 18.97 7.26 14.23
CA MET A 368 18.35 7.55 15.52
C MET A 368 17.34 8.70 15.43
N VAL A 369 16.09 8.42 15.81
CA VAL A 369 14.97 9.37 15.70
C VAL A 369 14.48 9.78 17.08
N ALA A 370 14.38 11.08 17.33
CA ALA A 370 13.78 11.63 18.55
C ALA A 370 12.25 11.55 18.49
N GLY A 371 11.61 11.16 19.59
CA GLY A 371 10.15 11.05 19.68
C GLY A 371 9.55 9.81 19.00
N ALA A 372 10.38 8.90 18.47
CA ALA A 372 9.91 7.63 17.95
C ALA A 372 9.30 6.78 19.06
N VAL A 373 8.12 6.25 18.80
CA VAL A 373 7.32 5.45 19.75
C VAL A 373 7.27 4.02 19.26
N THR A 374 7.41 3.08 20.19
CA THR A 374 7.26 1.64 19.96
C THR A 374 5.82 1.17 20.22
N LEU A 375 5.44 0.03 19.65
CA LEU A 375 4.10 -0.56 19.79
C LEU A 375 3.73 -0.77 21.27
N ASP A 376 4.67 -1.19 22.12
CA ASP A 376 4.39 -1.42 23.53
C ASP A 376 4.18 -0.11 24.30
N GLU A 377 4.93 0.93 23.97
CA GLU A 377 4.73 2.27 24.52
C GLU A 377 3.37 2.85 24.10
N HIS A 378 3.01 2.68 22.83
CA HIS A 378 1.70 3.08 22.32
C HIS A 378 0.55 2.37 23.07
N ARG A 379 0.70 1.06 23.30
CA ARG A 379 -0.25 0.26 24.08
C ARG A 379 -0.32 0.71 25.54
N ALA A 380 0.81 0.96 26.18
CA ALA A 380 0.87 1.41 27.57
C ALA A 380 0.21 2.80 27.75
N ALA A 381 0.44 3.71 26.80
CA ALA A 381 -0.21 5.03 26.78
C ALA A 381 -1.73 4.92 26.64
N ALA A 382 -2.22 4.01 25.79
CA ALA A 382 -3.65 3.78 25.60
C ALA A 382 -4.32 3.33 26.91
N VAL A 383 -3.74 2.37 27.63
CA VAL A 383 -4.29 1.87 28.92
C VAL A 383 -4.36 2.98 29.97
N THR A 384 -3.29 3.79 30.09
CA THR A 384 -3.23 4.90 31.06
C THR A 384 -4.30 5.96 30.78
N SER A 385 -4.64 6.19 29.52
CA SER A 385 -5.68 7.14 29.12
C SER A 385 -7.10 6.67 29.47
N VAL A 386 -7.35 5.36 29.48
CA VAL A 386 -8.65 4.76 29.86
C VAL A 386 -8.86 4.90 31.37
N HIS A 387 -7.86 4.57 32.18
CA HIS A 387 -7.97 4.70 33.64
C HIS A 387 -8.11 6.15 34.11
N LYS A 388 -7.52 7.13 33.41
CA LYS A 388 -7.73 8.55 33.70
C LYS A 388 -9.16 9.03 33.37
N ARG A 389 -9.89 8.37 32.46
CA ARG A 389 -11.28 8.70 32.14
C ARG A 389 -12.27 8.09 33.14
N GLU A 390 -11.97 6.91 33.66
CA GLU A 390 -12.79 6.23 34.68
C GLU A 390 -12.64 6.87 36.08
N ALA A 391 -11.50 7.50 36.38
CA ALA A 391 -11.26 8.18 37.65
C ALA A 391 -11.83 9.61 37.75
N LYS A 392 -12.63 10.05 36.76
CA LYS A 392 -13.16 11.43 36.70
C LYS A 392 -14.69 11.45 36.68
N GLU A 393 -15.31 10.89 37.72
CA GLU A 393 -16.66 11.30 38.15
C GLU A 393 -16.53 12.46 39.16
N PRO A 394 -17.32 13.54 39.06
CA PRO A 394 -17.17 14.70 39.92
C PRO A 394 -17.94 14.49 41.24
N ASP A 395 -17.22 14.53 42.35
CA ASP A 395 -17.80 14.89 43.64
C ASP A 395 -17.87 16.42 43.71
N GLU A 396 -19.10 16.96 43.76
CA GLU A 396 -19.36 18.39 43.84
C GLU A 396 -19.03 18.90 45.25
N GLY A 397 -18.05 19.79 45.38
CA GLY A 397 -17.94 20.57 46.61
C GLY A 397 -16.63 21.31 46.84
N GLY A 398 -16.69 22.64 46.72
CA GLY A 398 -15.89 23.53 47.59
C GLY A 398 -14.68 24.18 46.94
N GLY A 399 -14.75 25.50 46.80
CA GLY A 399 -13.76 26.31 46.11
C GLY A 399 -12.39 26.40 46.78
N SER A 400 -11.38 26.69 45.95
CA SER A 400 -10.22 27.48 46.34
C SER A 400 -9.59 28.09 45.08
N LEU A 401 -9.63 29.42 45.00
CA LEU A 401 -9.11 30.25 43.91
C LEU A 401 -7.61 30.53 44.11
N PHE A 402 -6.76 29.50 44.17
CA PHE A 402 -5.32 29.63 43.94
C PHE A 402 -4.76 28.28 43.49
N ALA A 403 -4.74 28.05 42.16
CA ALA A 403 -4.04 26.90 41.59
C ALA A 403 -2.52 27.17 41.67
N PRO A 404 -1.71 26.31 42.32
CA PRO A 404 -0.27 26.42 42.23
C PRO A 404 0.17 26.21 40.78
N ALA A 405 1.23 26.91 40.37
CA ALA A 405 1.84 26.76 39.07
C ALA A 405 2.05 25.27 38.77
N GLN A 406 1.35 24.77 37.75
CA GLN A 406 1.57 23.42 37.25
C GLN A 406 3.02 23.35 36.78
N THR A 407 3.87 22.68 37.55
CA THR A 407 5.17 22.23 37.08
C THR A 407 4.89 21.29 35.91
N TYR A 408 5.11 21.77 34.69
CA TYR A 408 5.11 20.92 33.51
C TYR A 408 6.24 19.91 33.70
N ASP A 409 5.88 18.70 34.09
CA ASP A 409 6.82 17.60 34.21
C ASP A 409 7.26 17.24 32.78
N VAL A 410 8.37 17.82 32.34
CA VAL A 410 8.91 17.62 30.99
C VAL A 410 9.40 16.18 30.93
N GLN A 411 8.56 15.30 30.39
CA GLN A 411 8.93 13.92 30.13
C GLN A 411 10.18 13.92 29.23
N PRO A 412 11.23 13.14 29.57
CA PRO A 412 12.45 13.11 28.79
C PRO A 412 12.16 12.64 27.36
N ILE A 413 12.70 13.36 26.38
CA ILE A 413 12.60 12.99 24.97
C ILE A 413 13.27 11.63 24.78
N ARG A 414 12.54 10.67 24.23
CA ARG A 414 13.07 9.35 23.88
C ARG A 414 13.64 9.37 22.47
N TYR A 415 14.67 8.57 22.27
CA TYR A 415 15.32 8.33 20.99
C TYR A 415 15.27 6.83 20.70
N LEU A 416 14.99 6.46 19.45
CA LEU A 416 15.04 5.06 18.99
C LEU A 416 15.90 4.97 17.74
N CYS A 417 16.83 4.02 17.73
CA CYS A 417 17.62 3.72 16.54
C CYS A 417 16.94 2.68 15.66
N PHE A 418 16.71 3.01 14.39
CA PHE A 418 16.10 2.11 13.41
C PHE A 418 17.06 0.99 12.97
N SER A 419 18.37 1.17 13.16
CA SER A 419 19.38 0.17 12.78
C SER A 419 19.59 -0.90 13.83
N CYS A 420 19.77 -0.52 15.10
CA CYS A 420 20.09 -1.45 16.19
C CYS A 420 18.98 -1.62 17.25
N ALA A 421 17.80 -1.01 17.03
CA ALA A 421 16.67 -0.99 17.95
C ALA A 421 16.97 -0.44 19.37
N SER A 422 18.15 0.14 19.60
CA SER A 422 18.50 0.72 20.90
C SER A 422 17.66 1.97 21.16
N ALA A 423 17.07 2.03 22.35
CA ALA A 423 16.34 3.18 22.85
C ALA A 423 17.16 3.94 23.90
N PHE A 424 17.04 5.27 23.90
CA PHE A 424 17.75 6.15 24.83
C PHE A 424 16.78 7.24 25.31
N SER A 425 16.87 7.63 26.58
CA SER A 425 16.27 8.86 27.07
C SER A 425 17.24 10.04 26.91
N SER A 426 16.72 11.26 26.80
CA SER A 426 17.54 12.48 26.80
C SER A 426 18.43 12.60 28.05
N ALA A 427 18.03 11.99 29.17
CA ALA A 427 18.87 11.93 30.36
C ALA A 427 20.07 10.98 30.20
N GLU A 428 19.97 9.92 29.41
CA GLU A 428 21.05 8.95 29.19
C GLU A 428 22.06 9.38 28.12
N LEU A 429 21.81 10.52 27.47
CA LEU A 429 22.65 11.05 26.41
C LEU A 429 23.41 12.30 26.86
N ASP A 430 24.72 12.27 26.67
CA ASP A 430 25.58 13.47 26.66
C ASP A 430 25.71 13.98 25.22
N THR A 431 26.23 15.20 25.05
CA THR A 431 26.59 15.73 23.72
C THR A 431 28.09 15.69 23.51
N CYS A 432 28.53 15.26 22.32
CA CYS A 432 29.93 15.32 21.95
C CYS A 432 30.39 16.78 21.92
N SER A 433 31.43 17.11 22.68
CA SER A 433 31.98 18.47 22.74
C SER A 433 32.59 18.95 21.42
N TYR A 434 32.83 18.05 20.45
CA TYR A 434 33.42 18.39 19.15
C TYR A 434 32.37 18.57 18.04
N CYS A 435 31.42 17.65 17.92
CA CYS A 435 30.45 17.64 16.82
C CYS A 435 28.99 17.78 17.26
N GLY A 436 28.72 17.92 18.55
CA GLY A 436 27.36 18.05 19.10
C GLY A 436 26.52 16.76 19.06
N SER A 437 27.02 15.68 18.46
CA SER A 437 26.26 14.43 18.33
C SER A 437 25.98 13.77 19.68
N PRO A 438 24.83 13.11 19.86
CA PRO A 438 24.49 12.41 21.09
C PRO A 438 25.47 11.26 21.35
N LEU A 439 25.91 11.15 22.60
CA LEU A 439 26.80 10.12 23.12
C LEU A 439 26.14 9.45 24.31
N GLN A 440 26.37 8.16 24.49
CA GLN A 440 25.94 7.49 25.72
C GLN A 440 26.65 8.11 26.92
N ARG A 441 25.91 8.39 28.00
CA ARG A 441 26.42 9.10 29.18
C ARG A 441 27.74 8.49 29.67
N GLY A 442 28.74 9.34 29.89
CA GLY A 442 30.09 8.93 30.32
C GLY A 442 31.08 8.66 29.19
N ARG A 443 30.68 8.80 27.92
CA ARG A 443 31.61 8.85 26.78
C ARG A 443 31.99 10.28 26.43
N THR A 444 33.29 10.56 26.29
CA THR A 444 33.79 11.91 25.97
C THR A 444 34.11 12.14 24.50
N ARG A 445 34.06 11.09 23.66
CA ARG A 445 34.35 11.16 22.22
C ARG A 445 33.44 10.23 21.42
N CYS A 446 33.13 10.63 20.19
CA CYS A 446 32.40 9.79 19.23
C CYS A 446 33.18 8.51 18.91
N VAL A 447 32.43 7.44 18.63
CA VAL A 447 33.01 6.18 18.16
C VAL A 447 33.71 6.44 16.80
N PRO A 448 35.00 6.06 16.63
CA PRO A 448 35.70 6.19 15.36
C PRO A 448 34.97 5.38 14.28
N GLY A 449 34.34 6.05 13.32
CA GLY A 449 33.55 5.41 12.26
C GLY A 449 32.37 6.26 11.79
N VAL A 450 31.82 7.10 12.66
CA VAL A 450 30.84 8.12 12.31
C VAL A 450 31.58 9.25 11.59
N ARG A 451 31.73 9.14 10.26
CA ARG A 451 32.19 10.29 9.46
C ARG A 451 31.15 11.39 9.64
N ALA A 452 31.49 12.43 10.40
CA ALA A 452 30.75 13.69 10.40
C ALA A 452 30.78 14.25 8.96
N ARG A 453 29.76 13.94 8.15
CA ARG A 453 29.67 14.39 6.76
C ARG A 453 29.47 15.91 6.65
N ASN A 454 29.23 16.61 7.76
CA ASN A 454 28.87 18.03 7.78
C ASN A 454 29.85 18.95 8.54
N LEU A 455 31.08 18.52 8.85
CA LEU A 455 32.09 19.48 9.32
C LEU A 455 32.70 20.20 8.10
N PRO A 456 32.64 21.55 8.01
CA PRO A 456 33.44 22.27 7.03
C PRO A 456 34.92 21.92 7.29
N LEU A 457 35.62 21.51 6.22
CA LEU A 457 37.02 21.04 6.18
C LEU A 457 38.06 22.01 6.78
N PHE A 458 37.66 23.13 7.37
CA PHE A 458 38.53 24.21 7.82
C PHE A 458 39.00 24.13 9.29
N LEU A 459 38.62 23.11 10.08
CA LEU A 459 39.02 23.00 11.49
C LEU A 459 39.83 21.75 11.85
N ILE A 460 40.49 21.12 10.87
CA ILE A 460 41.57 20.17 11.17
C ILE A 460 42.90 20.93 11.11
N ARG A 461 43.30 21.55 12.23
CA ARG A 461 44.72 21.91 12.40
C ARG A 461 45.48 20.62 12.71
N PRO A 462 46.49 20.24 11.92
CA PRO A 462 47.44 19.24 12.38
C PRO A 462 48.19 19.84 13.58
N ARG A 463 48.26 19.10 14.69
CA ARG A 463 49.24 19.40 15.75
C ARG A 463 50.55 18.69 15.42
N PRO A 464 51.70 19.28 15.80
CA PRO A 464 53.04 18.78 15.49
C PRO A 464 53.33 17.42 16.11
#